data_AF-F0SHA5-F1
#
_entry.id   AF-F0SHA5-F1
#
_cell.length_a   1.000
_cell.length_b   1.000
_cell.length_c   1.000
_cell.angle_alpha   90.00
_cell.angle_beta   90.00
_cell.angle_gamma   90.00
#
_symmetry.space_group_name_H-M   'P 1'
#
loop_
_entity.id
_entity.type
_entity.pdbx_description
1 polymer ?
#
loop_
_entity_poly.entity_id
_entity_poly.type
_entity_poly.pdbx_seq_one_letter_code
_entity_poly.pdbx_strand_id
1 'polypeptide(L)'
;MENRWNSGIHDRKLKEQICEIGRRVYDKGFAAANDGNISIRVGDNEVLCSPTMICKGFMTPDDICAVDMNGDQLAGKRKRTSEVLLHLAIMKERPDVKAVVHCHPPHATAFAVAREAIPQCVLPEVEVFMGEVPLAPYETPGGQEFASTVVPFLKATNTIILTNHGTVSFGKTLEEAYWKTEILDAYCRILILAKQIGGITYLGEQKSRELIDLKKRLGFDDPRFHNESCDLCGNSAFRDGYKEDAPQQKAFEKAPEYPGYLQKPTYDSGNGNGNIQLPAGMNMDDLVKMITDQVVSAMGK
;
A
#
# COMPACT_ATOMS: atom_id res chain seq x y z
N MET A 1 -13.32 0.32 13.18
CA MET A 1 -13.20 0.40 14.65
C MET A 1 -13.31 1.86 15.07
N GLU A 2 -13.89 2.15 16.24
CA GLU A 2 -14.05 3.51 16.77
C GLU A 2 -12.68 4.17 17.03
N ASN A 3 -12.54 5.45 16.68
CA ASN A 3 -11.31 6.20 16.92
C ASN A 3 -11.18 6.51 18.42
N ARG A 4 -10.27 5.82 19.11
CA ARG A 4 -10.01 5.96 20.56
C ARG A 4 -8.80 6.85 20.86
N TRP A 5 -8.56 7.84 20.02
CA TRP A 5 -7.53 8.85 20.26
C TRP A 5 -7.65 9.46 21.66
N ASN A 6 -6.52 9.69 22.32
CA ASN A 6 -6.44 10.30 23.65
C ASN A 6 -7.12 9.50 24.79
N SER A 7 -7.26 8.18 24.63
CA SER A 7 -7.80 7.30 25.68
C SER A 7 -6.82 7.02 26.82
N GLY A 8 -5.54 7.36 26.63
CA GLY A 8 -4.46 7.09 27.58
C GLY A 8 -3.99 5.63 27.60
N ILE A 9 -2.91 5.38 28.35
CA ILE A 9 -2.16 4.11 28.38
C ILE A 9 -2.89 2.96 29.10
N HIS A 10 -4.00 3.25 29.79
CA HIS A 10 -4.79 2.27 30.53
C HIS A 10 -6.01 1.75 29.75
N ASP A 11 -6.18 2.16 28.49
CA ASP A 11 -7.29 1.69 27.67
C ASP A 11 -7.21 0.18 27.40
N ARG A 12 -8.06 -0.58 28.08
CA ARG A 12 -8.13 -2.03 27.94
C ARG A 12 -8.58 -2.48 26.55
N LYS A 13 -9.53 -1.77 25.93
CA LYS A 13 -10.05 -2.14 24.60
C LYS A 13 -8.96 -2.01 23.53
N LEU A 14 -8.11 -0.99 23.61
CA LEU A 14 -6.97 -0.86 22.69
C LEU A 14 -5.93 -1.96 22.90
N LYS A 15 -5.66 -2.34 24.15
CA LYS A 15 -4.77 -3.47 24.44
C LYS A 15 -5.33 -4.80 23.90
N GLU A 16 -6.62 -5.03 24.06
CA GLU A 16 -7.33 -6.18 23.48
C GLU A 16 -7.27 -6.17 21.94
N GLN A 17 -7.42 -5.00 21.31
CA GLN A 17 -7.26 -4.86 19.86
C GLN A 17 -5.83 -5.16 19.40
N ILE A 18 -4.79 -4.72 20.12
CA ILE A 18 -3.40 -5.10 19.78
C ILE A 18 -3.22 -6.62 19.86
N CYS A 19 -3.79 -7.27 20.88
CA CYS A 19 -3.72 -8.72 21.01
C CYS A 19 -4.45 -9.43 19.86
N GLU A 20 -5.62 -8.93 19.47
CA GLU A 20 -6.38 -9.48 18.34
C GLU A 20 -5.64 -9.34 17.00
N ILE A 21 -5.02 -8.18 16.74
CA ILE A 21 -4.17 -8.02 15.55
C ILE A 21 -2.95 -8.94 15.63
N GLY A 22 -2.33 -9.07 16.80
CA GLY A 22 -1.22 -10.00 17.02
C GLY A 22 -1.59 -11.46 16.72
N ARG A 23 -2.80 -11.88 17.12
CA ARG A 23 -3.39 -13.18 16.79
C ARG A 23 -3.58 -13.36 15.29
N ARG A 24 -4.18 -12.39 14.60
CA ARG A 24 -4.38 -12.46 13.14
C ARG A 24 -3.07 -12.49 12.36
N VAL A 25 -2.08 -11.68 12.74
CA VAL A 25 -0.73 -11.69 12.16
C VAL A 25 -0.09 -13.07 12.31
N TYR A 26 -0.17 -13.66 13.51
CA TYR A 26 0.37 -15.00 13.78
C TYR A 26 -0.39 -16.10 13.02
N ASP A 27 -1.73 -16.09 13.05
CA ASP A 27 -2.58 -17.09 12.39
C ASP A 27 -2.40 -17.09 10.86
N LYS A 28 -2.05 -15.94 10.27
CA LYS A 28 -1.71 -15.80 8.84
C LYS A 28 -0.28 -16.27 8.51
N GLY A 29 0.55 -16.56 9.51
CA GLY A 29 1.97 -16.86 9.33
C GLY A 29 2.79 -15.63 8.92
N PHE A 30 2.34 -14.42 9.24
CA PHE A 30 3.09 -13.19 8.98
C PHE A 30 4.13 -12.88 10.07
N ALA A 31 4.12 -13.64 11.16
CA ALA A 31 5.09 -13.55 12.23
C ALA A 31 5.57 -14.96 12.61
N ALA A 32 6.89 -15.18 12.63
CA ALA A 32 7.53 -16.40 13.08
C ALA A 32 8.06 -16.23 14.51
N ALA A 33 7.73 -17.19 15.38
CA ALA A 33 8.13 -17.21 16.78
C ALA A 33 7.74 -15.94 17.55
N ASN A 34 8.63 -14.95 17.65
CA ASN A 34 8.48 -13.74 18.47
C ASN A 34 8.77 -12.43 17.73
N ASP A 35 8.89 -12.49 16.40
CA ASP A 35 9.08 -11.32 15.53
C ASP A 35 7.81 -10.47 15.42
N GLY A 36 7.89 -9.42 14.58
CA GLY A 36 6.85 -8.43 14.39
C GLY A 36 6.63 -7.54 15.62
N ASN A 37 5.88 -6.46 15.42
CA ASN A 37 5.44 -5.58 16.49
C ASN A 37 4.30 -4.67 16.04
N ILE A 38 3.48 -4.27 17.01
CA ILE A 38 2.25 -3.52 16.79
C ILE A 38 2.24 -2.36 17.77
N SER A 39 1.87 -1.15 17.32
CA SER A 39 1.68 -0.01 18.20
C SER A 39 0.48 0.84 17.81
N ILE A 40 -0.05 1.57 18.80
CA ILE A 40 -1.06 2.61 18.60
C ILE A 40 -0.81 3.79 19.55
N ARG A 41 -0.86 5.01 19.03
CA ARG A 41 -0.72 6.26 19.77
C ARG A 41 -2.03 6.56 20.50
N VAL A 42 -1.92 6.84 21.80
CA VAL A 42 -3.05 7.01 22.73
C VAL A 42 -3.06 8.35 23.46
N GLY A 43 -2.18 9.27 23.05
CA GLY A 43 -2.06 10.63 23.54
C GLY A 43 -0.99 11.39 22.76
N ASP A 44 -0.74 12.64 23.15
CA ASP A 44 0.26 13.47 22.48
C ASP A 44 1.68 12.92 22.67
N ASN A 45 1.97 12.32 23.82
CA ASN A 45 3.28 11.74 24.09
C ASN A 45 3.25 10.21 24.27
N GLU A 46 2.09 9.57 24.30
CA GLU A 46 1.96 8.18 24.73
C GLU A 46 1.61 7.22 23.59
N VAL A 47 2.31 6.08 23.55
CA VAL A 47 2.10 5.00 22.56
C VAL A 47 2.01 3.66 23.28
N LEU A 48 0.93 2.91 23.04
CA LEU A 48 0.86 1.50 23.39
C LEU A 48 1.62 0.68 22.36
N CYS A 49 2.39 -0.31 22.80
CA CYS A 49 3.12 -1.20 21.90
C CYS A 49 3.21 -2.63 22.42
N SER A 50 3.34 -3.56 21.49
CA SER A 50 3.64 -4.96 21.82
C SER A 50 5.02 -5.08 22.49
N PRO A 51 5.17 -5.98 23.47
CA PRO A 51 6.47 -6.31 24.06
C PRO A 51 7.39 -7.09 23.11
N THR A 52 8.68 -7.09 23.43
CA THR A 52 9.69 -7.96 22.78
C THR A 52 9.65 -9.40 23.31
N MET A 53 10.25 -10.34 22.58
CA MET A 53 10.48 -11.74 22.99
C MET A 53 9.22 -12.52 23.39
N ILE A 54 8.08 -12.23 22.76
CA ILE A 54 6.85 -13.01 22.88
C ILE A 54 6.17 -13.15 21.52
N CYS A 55 5.56 -14.31 21.31
CA CYS A 55 4.69 -14.56 20.16
C CYS A 55 3.50 -13.61 20.18
N LYS A 56 3.28 -12.90 19.06
CA LYS A 56 2.19 -11.92 18.95
C LYS A 56 0.82 -12.57 19.04
N GLY A 57 0.70 -13.84 18.66
CA GLY A 57 -0.55 -14.58 18.79
C GLY A 57 -0.93 -14.99 20.21
N PHE A 58 -0.01 -14.93 21.17
CA PHE A 58 -0.24 -15.35 22.56
C PHE A 58 -0.17 -14.19 23.56
N MET A 59 -0.16 -12.95 23.08
CA MET A 59 -0.19 -11.78 23.95
C MET A 59 -1.52 -11.68 24.69
N THR A 60 -1.45 -11.24 25.94
CA THR A 60 -2.60 -10.79 26.71
C THR A 60 -2.54 -9.26 26.88
N PRO A 61 -3.66 -8.59 27.19
CA PRO A 61 -3.65 -7.15 27.45
C PRO A 61 -2.67 -6.71 28.54
N ASP A 62 -2.36 -7.59 29.49
CA ASP A 62 -1.42 -7.32 30.59
C ASP A 62 0.05 -7.33 30.14
N ASP A 63 0.34 -7.92 28.98
CA ASP A 63 1.68 -7.92 28.36
C ASP A 63 1.98 -6.61 27.62
N ILE A 64 0.95 -5.84 27.26
CA ILE A 64 1.09 -4.62 26.46
C ILE A 64 1.84 -3.53 27.23
N CYS A 65 2.85 -2.97 26.57
CA CYS A 65 3.70 -1.91 27.08
C CYS A 65 3.18 -0.54 26.66
N ALA A 66 3.65 0.50 27.35
CA ALA A 66 3.49 1.89 26.92
C ALA A 66 4.85 2.57 26.89
N VAL A 67 5.08 3.40 25.88
CA VAL A 67 6.28 4.23 25.74
C VAL A 67 5.88 5.68 25.51
N ASP A 68 6.84 6.58 25.72
CA ASP A 68 6.74 7.95 25.25
C ASP A 68 7.17 8.10 23.77
N MET A 69 7.09 9.30 23.21
CA MET A 69 7.54 9.58 21.84
C MET A 69 9.08 9.54 21.67
N ASN A 70 9.86 9.39 22.73
CA ASN A 70 11.30 9.13 22.68
C ASN A 70 11.63 7.63 22.71
N GLY A 71 10.66 6.77 23.03
CA GLY A 71 10.82 5.33 23.14
C GLY A 71 11.14 4.86 24.56
N ASP A 72 11.07 5.75 25.53
CA ASP A 72 11.25 5.46 26.95
C ASP A 72 9.99 4.77 27.49
N GLN A 73 10.17 3.67 28.21
CA GLN A 73 9.05 2.87 28.68
C GLN A 73 8.35 3.55 29.86
N LEU A 74 7.08 3.91 29.67
CA LEU A 74 6.22 4.54 30.67
C LEU A 74 5.51 3.53 31.55
N ALA A 75 5.08 2.39 30.96
CA ALA A 75 4.34 1.36 31.68
C ALA A 75 4.45 -0.01 31.00
N GLY A 76 3.96 -1.05 31.70
CA GLY A 76 3.99 -2.45 31.26
C GLY A 76 5.03 -3.26 32.03
N LYS A 77 4.70 -4.53 32.31
CA LYS A 77 5.58 -5.44 33.07
C LYS A 77 6.70 -6.04 32.23
N ARG A 78 6.49 -6.12 30.92
CA ARG A 78 7.46 -6.63 29.95
C ARG A 78 8.29 -5.50 29.36
N LYS A 79 9.40 -5.84 28.71
CA LYS A 79 10.17 -4.88 27.92
C LYS A 79 9.45 -4.61 26.60
N ARG A 80 9.29 -3.34 26.23
CA ARG A 80 8.76 -2.89 24.93
C ARG A 80 9.54 -3.48 23.74
N THR A 81 8.94 -3.48 22.55
CA THR A 81 9.61 -3.94 21.31
C THR A 81 10.96 -3.25 21.08
N SER A 82 11.94 -3.98 20.52
CA SER A 82 13.25 -3.42 20.13
C SER A 82 13.13 -2.36 19.04
N GLU A 83 12.10 -2.43 18.19
CA GLU A 83 11.94 -1.59 17.00
C GLU A 83 10.95 -0.44 17.19
N VAL A 84 10.72 -0.02 18.44
CA VAL A 84 9.77 1.05 18.74
C VAL A 84 10.13 2.35 18.02
N LEU A 85 11.42 2.60 17.79
CA LEU A 85 11.91 3.79 17.09
C LEU A 85 11.40 3.88 15.65
N LEU A 86 11.23 2.75 14.94
CA LEU A 86 10.63 2.71 13.61
C LEU A 86 9.20 3.27 13.66
N HIS A 87 8.41 2.79 14.62
CA HIS A 87 7.02 3.20 14.79
C HIS A 87 6.92 4.70 15.15
N LEU A 88 7.79 5.16 16.04
CA LEU A 88 7.81 6.54 16.50
C LEU A 88 8.29 7.50 15.41
N ALA A 89 9.27 7.11 14.58
CA ALA A 89 9.68 7.93 13.43
C ALA A 89 8.52 8.17 12.46
N ILE A 90 7.74 7.11 12.17
CA ILE A 90 6.54 7.22 11.35
C ILE A 90 5.52 8.18 11.97
N MET A 91 5.19 8.00 13.26
CA MET A 91 4.20 8.82 13.96
C MET A 91 4.64 10.29 14.16
N LYS A 92 5.94 10.57 14.19
CA LYS A 92 6.50 11.93 14.26
C LYS A 92 6.35 12.65 12.93
N GLU A 93 6.70 11.99 11.83
CA GLU A 93 6.61 12.58 10.48
C GLU A 93 5.15 12.68 10.01
N ARG A 94 4.28 11.76 10.44
CA ARG A 94 2.87 11.68 10.04
C ARG A 94 1.94 11.75 11.26
N PRO A 95 1.55 12.95 11.72
CA PRO A 95 0.67 13.12 12.88
C PRO A 95 -0.72 12.47 12.73
N ASP A 96 -1.18 12.26 11.49
CA ASP A 96 -2.42 11.57 11.16
C ASP A 96 -2.34 10.06 11.40
N VAL A 97 -1.13 9.48 11.38
CA VAL A 97 -0.90 8.08 11.68
C VAL A 97 -0.98 7.84 13.18
N LYS A 98 -1.87 6.93 13.56
CA LYS A 98 -2.05 6.52 14.96
C LYS A 98 -1.61 5.09 15.20
N ALA A 99 -1.66 4.22 14.20
CA ALA A 99 -1.33 2.80 14.36
C ALA A 99 -0.28 2.36 13.35
N VAL A 100 0.61 1.47 13.79
CA VAL A 100 1.69 0.91 12.98
C VAL A 100 1.78 -0.59 13.24
N VAL A 101 1.90 -1.38 12.18
CA VAL A 101 2.09 -2.84 12.20
C VAL A 101 3.37 -3.14 11.42
N HIS A 102 4.34 -3.75 12.10
CA HIS A 102 5.51 -4.35 11.48
C HIS A 102 5.43 -5.87 11.63
N CYS A 103 5.66 -6.58 10.53
CA CYS A 103 5.71 -8.05 10.51
C CYS A 103 6.43 -8.53 9.23
N HIS A 104 6.60 -9.85 9.09
CA HIS A 104 7.39 -10.48 8.04
C HIS A 104 6.52 -11.40 7.17
N PRO A 105 5.51 -10.85 6.47
CA PRO A 105 4.63 -11.65 5.63
C PRO A 105 5.43 -12.31 4.47
N PRO A 106 5.33 -13.64 4.26
CA PRO A 106 6.32 -14.37 3.46
C PRO A 106 6.45 -13.93 2.01
N HIS A 107 5.36 -13.58 1.33
CA HIS A 107 5.39 -13.23 -0.08
C HIS A 107 5.94 -11.83 -0.28
N ALA A 108 5.51 -10.85 0.51
CA ALA A 108 6.08 -9.50 0.43
C ALA A 108 7.55 -9.48 0.90
N THR A 109 7.89 -10.30 1.90
CA THR A 109 9.28 -10.46 2.35
C THR A 109 10.16 -11.09 1.26
N ALA A 110 9.61 -11.96 0.40
CA ALA A 110 10.34 -12.47 -0.76
C ALA A 110 10.74 -11.35 -1.74
N PHE A 111 9.88 -10.36 -1.98
CA PHE A 111 10.23 -9.17 -2.76
C PHE A 111 11.30 -8.32 -2.06
N ALA A 112 11.19 -8.19 -0.73
CA ALA A 112 12.17 -7.48 0.09
C ALA A 112 13.58 -8.09 -0.02
N VAL A 113 13.68 -9.42 0.00
CA VAL A 113 14.93 -10.17 -0.12
C VAL A 113 15.45 -10.14 -1.57
N ALA A 114 14.56 -10.20 -2.55
CA ALA A 114 14.92 -10.12 -3.96
C ALA A 114 15.34 -8.70 -4.40
N ARG A 115 15.08 -7.68 -3.57
CA ARG A 115 15.15 -6.25 -3.94
C ARG A 115 14.35 -5.95 -5.21
N GLU A 116 13.20 -6.61 -5.36
CA GLU A 116 12.33 -6.48 -6.51
C GLU A 116 11.24 -5.44 -6.22
N ALA A 117 11.11 -4.44 -7.08
CA ALA A 117 10.04 -3.46 -6.99
C ALA A 117 8.67 -4.12 -7.24
N ILE A 118 7.64 -3.68 -6.51
CA ILE A 118 6.27 -4.20 -6.68
C ILE A 118 5.67 -3.63 -7.98
N PRO A 119 5.28 -4.46 -8.97
CA PRO A 119 4.60 -3.98 -10.17
C PRO A 119 3.30 -3.24 -9.84
N GLN A 120 3.02 -2.15 -10.56
CA GLN A 120 1.73 -1.44 -10.52
C GLN A 120 0.92 -1.69 -11.79
N CYS A 121 -0.33 -1.23 -11.80
CA CYS A 121 -1.27 -1.37 -12.91
C CYS A 121 -1.52 -2.84 -13.29
N VAL A 122 -1.63 -3.73 -12.29
CA VAL A 122 -1.95 -5.14 -12.51
C VAL A 122 -3.31 -5.50 -11.92
N LEU A 123 -3.51 -5.21 -10.63
CA LEU A 123 -4.76 -5.51 -9.91
C LEU A 123 -5.49 -4.24 -9.46
N PRO A 124 -6.81 -4.12 -9.76
CA PRO A 124 -7.63 -2.99 -9.32
C PRO A 124 -7.56 -2.67 -7.83
N GLU A 125 -7.60 -3.70 -6.98
CA GLU A 125 -7.64 -3.57 -5.53
C GLU A 125 -6.36 -2.90 -5.01
N VAL A 126 -5.22 -3.19 -5.62
CA VAL A 126 -3.93 -2.61 -5.23
C VAL A 126 -3.86 -1.14 -5.63
N GLU A 127 -4.29 -0.82 -6.84
CA GLU A 127 -4.29 0.57 -7.32
C GLU A 127 -5.18 1.46 -6.45
N VAL A 128 -6.38 0.96 -6.10
CA VAL A 128 -7.36 1.71 -5.32
C VAL A 128 -6.97 1.76 -3.84
N PHE A 129 -6.69 0.62 -3.20
CA PHE A 129 -6.57 0.56 -1.75
C PHE A 129 -5.13 0.69 -1.23
N MET A 130 -4.09 0.48 -2.04
CA MET A 130 -2.70 0.53 -1.57
C MET A 130 -1.95 1.70 -2.18
N GLY A 131 -1.91 1.77 -3.52
CA GLY A 131 -1.02 2.67 -4.24
C GLY A 131 0.41 2.16 -4.27
N GLU A 132 1.37 3.08 -4.40
CA GLU A 132 2.79 2.76 -4.56
C GLU A 132 3.42 2.28 -3.23
N VAL A 133 4.25 1.22 -3.31
CA VAL A 133 4.92 0.60 -2.15
C VAL A 133 6.43 0.66 -2.35
N PRO A 134 7.16 1.50 -1.60
CA PRO A 134 8.60 1.61 -1.73
C PRO A 134 9.34 0.50 -1.00
N LEU A 135 10.59 0.28 -1.41
CA LEU A 135 11.56 -0.56 -0.71
C LEU A 135 12.58 0.32 0.03
N ALA A 136 12.48 0.43 1.35
CA ALA A 136 13.47 1.15 2.13
C ALA A 136 14.86 0.48 2.04
N PRO A 137 15.96 1.25 2.00
CA PRO A 137 17.31 0.72 2.08
C PRO A 137 17.52 -0.17 3.30
N TYR A 138 18.40 -1.15 3.18
CA TYR A 138 18.73 -2.02 4.31
C TYR A 138 19.49 -1.24 5.39
N GLU A 139 19.12 -1.49 6.64
CA GLU A 139 19.89 -1.14 7.83
C GLU A 139 19.58 -2.16 8.93
N THR A 140 20.50 -2.29 9.88
CA THR A 140 20.39 -3.17 11.04
C THR A 140 19.18 -2.77 11.92
N PRO A 141 18.20 -3.67 12.12
CA PRO A 141 16.98 -3.36 12.87
C PRO A 141 17.21 -2.92 14.31
N GLY A 142 16.30 -2.08 14.82
CA GLY A 142 16.24 -1.66 16.23
C GLY A 142 16.95 -0.33 16.56
N GLY A 143 17.80 0.18 15.67
CA GLY A 143 18.47 1.48 15.81
C GLY A 143 17.71 2.67 15.21
N GLN A 144 18.14 3.89 15.57
CA GLN A 144 17.61 5.11 14.96
C GLN A 144 17.98 5.25 13.48
N GLU A 145 19.13 4.71 13.07
CA GLU A 145 19.55 4.68 11.66
C GLU A 145 18.54 3.89 10.81
N PHE A 146 18.12 2.72 11.29
CA PHE A 146 17.06 1.93 10.66
C PHE A 146 15.73 2.67 10.60
N ALA A 147 15.31 3.32 11.70
CA ALA A 147 14.09 4.12 11.70
C ALA A 147 14.14 5.31 10.72
N SER A 148 15.33 5.87 10.47
CA SER A 148 15.51 6.97 9.52
C SER A 148 15.39 6.54 8.05
N THR A 149 15.57 5.24 7.74
CA THR A 149 15.49 4.72 6.36
C THR A 149 14.11 4.90 5.74
N VAL A 150 13.04 4.88 6.54
CA VAL A 150 11.67 4.97 6.03
C VAL A 150 11.17 6.40 5.82
N VAL A 151 11.78 7.38 6.51
CA VAL A 151 11.33 8.78 6.56
C VAL A 151 11.13 9.41 5.17
N PRO A 152 12.04 9.23 4.19
CA PRO A 152 11.87 9.82 2.86
C PRO A 152 10.62 9.37 2.11
N PHE A 153 10.02 8.25 2.49
CA PHE A 153 8.89 7.65 1.79
C PHE A 153 7.52 7.97 2.41
N LEU A 154 7.50 8.49 3.65
CA LEU A 154 6.29 8.55 4.48
C LEU A 154 5.21 9.51 3.96
N LYS A 155 5.54 10.46 3.09
CA LYS A 155 4.56 11.42 2.55
C LYS A 155 3.64 10.81 1.50
N ALA A 156 4.04 9.71 0.88
CA ALA A 156 3.42 9.20 -0.33
C ALA A 156 2.88 7.77 -0.21
N THR A 157 3.01 7.13 0.97
CA THR A 157 2.48 5.78 1.20
C THR A 157 2.01 5.57 2.63
N ASN A 158 1.35 4.43 2.83
CA ASN A 158 0.98 3.86 4.12
C ASN A 158 1.60 2.47 4.34
N THR A 159 2.44 2.00 3.41
CA THR A 159 3.05 0.68 3.44
C THR A 159 4.44 0.73 2.83
N ILE A 160 5.44 0.17 3.51
CA ILE A 160 6.84 0.16 3.06
C ILE A 160 7.38 -1.26 3.22
N ILE A 161 8.07 -1.74 2.19
CA ILE A 161 8.88 -2.96 2.26
C ILE A 161 10.26 -2.58 2.80
N LEU A 162 10.76 -3.37 3.74
CA LEU A 162 12.07 -3.19 4.38
C LEU A 162 13.02 -4.22 3.77
N THR A 163 13.98 -3.77 2.96
CA THR A 163 14.92 -4.64 2.22
C THR A 163 15.56 -5.68 3.15
N ASN A 164 15.61 -6.96 2.75
CA ASN A 164 16.12 -8.08 3.54
C ASN A 164 15.53 -8.23 4.96
N HIS A 165 14.31 -7.75 5.19
CA HIS A 165 13.71 -7.77 6.52
C HIS A 165 12.23 -8.17 6.51
N GLY A 166 11.33 -7.28 6.08
CA GLY A 166 9.88 -7.49 6.21
C GLY A 166 9.08 -6.30 5.71
N THR A 167 7.95 -5.99 6.35
CA THR A 167 7.10 -4.86 5.96
C THR A 167 6.71 -4.01 7.16
N VAL A 168 6.45 -2.73 6.93
CA VAL A 168 5.79 -1.84 7.89
C VAL A 168 4.61 -1.14 7.23
N SER A 169 3.45 -1.22 7.87
CA SER A 169 2.24 -0.55 7.42
C SER A 169 1.62 0.27 8.52
N PHE A 170 0.92 1.33 8.16
CA PHE A 170 0.48 2.33 9.11
C PHE A 170 -0.79 3.06 8.68
N GLY A 171 -1.59 3.53 9.65
CA GLY A 171 -2.89 4.13 9.40
C GLY A 171 -3.49 4.82 10.62
N LYS A 172 -4.77 5.23 10.52
CA LYS A 172 -5.48 5.89 11.63
C LYS A 172 -5.97 4.90 12.67
N THR A 173 -6.13 3.63 12.28
CA THR A 173 -6.57 2.55 13.17
C THR A 173 -5.70 1.32 12.98
N LEU A 174 -5.67 0.45 14.00
CA LEU A 174 -4.97 -0.83 13.96
C LEU A 174 -5.46 -1.71 12.79
N GLU A 175 -6.76 -1.71 12.53
CA GLU A 175 -7.37 -2.46 11.43
C GLU A 175 -6.90 -1.96 10.06
N GLU A 176 -6.87 -0.64 9.84
CA GLU A 176 -6.34 -0.04 8.62
C GLU A 176 -4.88 -0.42 8.39
N ALA A 177 -4.04 -0.29 9.41
CA ALA A 177 -2.62 -0.65 9.32
C ALA A 177 -2.47 -2.14 8.98
N TYR A 178 -3.22 -3.02 9.64
CA TYR A 178 -3.17 -4.46 9.39
C TYR A 178 -3.67 -4.86 7.99
N TRP A 179 -4.79 -4.30 7.51
CA TRP A 179 -5.32 -4.60 6.17
C TRP A 179 -4.31 -4.30 5.05
N LYS A 180 -3.50 -3.24 5.20
CA LYS A 180 -2.45 -2.93 4.22
C LYS A 180 -1.42 -4.05 4.09
N THR A 181 -1.01 -4.64 5.22
CA THR A 181 -0.13 -5.82 5.22
C THR A 181 -0.81 -7.01 4.53
N GLU A 182 -2.09 -7.28 4.82
CA GLU A 182 -2.83 -8.38 4.18
C GLU A 182 -2.94 -8.19 2.66
N ILE A 183 -3.28 -6.98 2.22
CA ILE A 183 -3.40 -6.64 0.80
C ILE A 183 -2.05 -6.81 0.10
N LEU A 184 -0.97 -6.28 0.71
CA LEU A 184 0.37 -6.36 0.13
C LEU A 184 0.83 -7.81 -0.04
N ASP A 185 0.71 -8.64 1.00
CA ASP A 185 1.18 -10.03 0.92
C ASP A 185 0.34 -10.87 -0.05
N ALA A 186 -0.99 -10.68 -0.04
CA ALA A 186 -1.88 -11.34 -0.99
C ALA A 186 -1.52 -10.96 -2.43
N TYR A 187 -1.19 -9.68 -2.68
CA TYR A 187 -0.76 -9.24 -4.00
C TYR A 187 0.59 -9.83 -4.40
N CYS A 188 1.58 -9.79 -3.52
CA CYS A 188 2.89 -10.39 -3.77
C CYS A 188 2.77 -11.90 -4.07
N ARG A 189 1.88 -12.61 -3.37
CA ARG A 189 1.57 -14.01 -3.65
C ARG A 189 1.03 -14.19 -5.06
N ILE A 190 0.06 -13.37 -5.47
CA ILE A 190 -0.52 -13.43 -6.83
C ILE A 190 0.56 -13.17 -7.88
N LEU A 191 1.42 -12.18 -7.69
CA LEU A 191 2.51 -11.88 -8.62
C LEU A 191 3.50 -13.06 -8.77
N ILE A 192 3.88 -13.69 -7.66
CA ILE A 192 4.75 -14.88 -7.67
C ILE A 192 4.08 -16.03 -8.43
N LEU A 193 2.79 -16.31 -8.14
CA LEU A 193 2.04 -17.36 -8.82
C LEU A 193 1.84 -17.06 -10.31
N ALA A 194 1.51 -15.82 -10.67
CA ALA A 194 1.34 -15.38 -12.05
C ALA A 194 2.63 -15.57 -12.85
N LYS A 195 3.78 -15.20 -12.25
CA LYS A 195 5.10 -15.45 -12.86
C LYS A 195 5.38 -16.94 -13.09
N GLN A 196 4.96 -17.82 -12.18
CA GLN A 196 5.11 -19.27 -12.35
C GLN A 196 4.21 -19.84 -13.46
N ILE A 197 3.04 -19.22 -13.68
CA ILE A 197 2.10 -19.62 -14.74
C ILE A 197 2.60 -19.14 -16.11
N GLY A 198 3.13 -17.92 -16.21
CA GLY A 198 3.66 -17.38 -17.46
C GLY A 198 3.98 -15.89 -17.50
N GLY A 199 3.61 -15.11 -16.47
CA GLY A 199 3.85 -13.68 -16.41
C GLY A 199 2.65 -12.89 -15.89
N ILE A 200 2.75 -11.57 -15.94
CA ILE A 200 1.67 -10.63 -15.56
C ILE A 200 1.19 -9.88 -16.79
N THR A 201 -0.05 -9.39 -16.75
CA THR A 201 -0.61 -8.51 -17.79
C THR A 201 -0.94 -7.17 -17.16
N TYR A 202 -0.40 -6.11 -17.75
CA TYR A 202 -0.66 -4.75 -17.30
C TYR A 202 -2.00 -4.23 -17.82
N LEU A 203 -2.66 -3.43 -16.99
CA LEU A 203 -3.83 -2.65 -17.35
C LEU A 203 -3.43 -1.53 -18.30
N GLY A 204 -4.24 -1.31 -19.34
CA GLY A 204 -4.07 -0.19 -20.26
C GLY A 204 -4.34 1.16 -19.58
N GLU A 205 -3.79 2.24 -20.15
CA GLU A 205 -3.84 3.59 -19.58
C GLU A 205 -5.25 4.02 -19.14
N GLN A 206 -6.25 3.82 -20.00
CA GLN A 206 -7.64 4.21 -19.71
C GLN A 206 -8.15 3.54 -18.42
N LYS A 207 -7.96 2.23 -18.26
CA LYS A 207 -8.43 1.49 -17.10
C LYS A 207 -7.63 1.84 -15.85
N SER A 208 -6.34 2.06 -15.98
CA SER A 208 -5.51 2.56 -14.89
C SER A 208 -6.01 3.93 -14.39
N ARG A 209 -6.34 4.88 -15.29
CA ARG A 209 -6.93 6.18 -14.90
C ARG A 209 -8.30 6.04 -14.24
N GLU A 210 -9.19 5.19 -14.76
CA GLU A 210 -10.50 4.92 -14.14
C GLU A 210 -10.38 4.43 -12.68
N LEU A 211 -9.34 3.64 -12.36
CA LEU A 211 -9.06 3.18 -11.00
C LEU A 211 -8.56 4.32 -10.10
N ILE A 212 -7.75 5.23 -10.64
CA ILE A 212 -7.28 6.42 -9.90
C ILE A 212 -8.45 7.39 -9.63
N ASP A 213 -9.38 7.54 -10.58
CA ASP A 213 -10.63 8.27 -10.37
C ASP A 213 -11.53 7.60 -9.32
N LEU A 214 -11.61 6.27 -9.31
CA LEU A 214 -12.33 5.52 -8.27
C LEU A 214 -11.69 5.75 -6.89
N LYS A 215 -10.36 5.67 -6.79
CA LYS A 215 -9.61 5.96 -5.56
C LYS A 215 -9.94 7.33 -5.00
N LYS A 216 -9.96 8.35 -5.87
CA LYS A 216 -10.32 9.73 -5.52
C LYS A 216 -11.76 9.83 -5.01
N ARG A 217 -12.72 9.20 -5.71
CA ARG A 217 -14.14 9.18 -5.30
C ARG A 217 -14.37 8.50 -3.95
N LEU A 218 -13.58 7.49 -3.62
CA LEU A 218 -13.62 6.79 -2.34
C LEU A 218 -12.92 7.57 -1.20
N GLY A 219 -12.29 8.71 -1.50
CA GLY A 219 -11.66 9.58 -0.51
C GLY A 219 -10.28 9.12 -0.06
N PHE A 220 -9.64 8.21 -0.78
CA PHE A 220 -8.24 7.86 -0.54
C PHE A 220 -7.33 8.89 -1.20
N ASP A 221 -6.26 9.26 -0.52
CA ASP A 221 -5.21 10.10 -1.08
C ASP A 221 -4.19 9.27 -1.87
N ASP A 222 -3.52 9.90 -2.82
CA ASP A 222 -2.50 9.28 -3.69
C ASP A 222 -1.50 10.35 -4.18
N PRO A 223 -0.19 10.05 -4.21
CA PRO A 223 0.82 10.99 -4.73
C PRO A 223 0.53 11.49 -6.15
N ARG A 224 -0.09 10.65 -6.98
CA ARG A 224 -0.44 10.98 -8.37
C ARG A 224 -1.47 12.09 -8.48
N PHE A 225 -2.18 12.45 -7.40
CA PHE A 225 -3.08 13.60 -7.37
C PHE A 225 -2.36 14.93 -7.23
N HIS A 226 -1.09 14.93 -6.81
CA HIS A 226 -0.38 16.14 -6.39
C HIS A 226 0.96 16.34 -7.11
N ASN A 227 1.46 15.34 -7.83
CA ASN A 227 2.77 15.37 -8.48
C ASN A 227 2.67 15.04 -9.98
N GLU A 228 2.94 16.03 -10.83
CA GLU A 228 2.93 15.88 -12.30
C GLU A 228 4.05 14.96 -12.83
N SER A 229 5.11 14.75 -12.06
CA SER A 229 6.23 13.86 -12.45
C SER A 229 5.97 12.39 -12.14
N CYS A 230 4.85 12.05 -11.51
CA CYS A 230 4.47 10.66 -11.26
C CYS A 230 3.90 10.00 -12.51
N ASP A 231 4.61 9.02 -13.04
CA ASP A 231 4.10 8.01 -13.97
C ASP A 231 2.94 7.24 -13.32
N LEU A 232 1.92 6.92 -14.12
CA LEU A 232 0.75 6.18 -13.70
C LEU A 232 1.09 4.78 -13.19
N CYS A 233 2.09 4.11 -13.78
CA CYS A 233 2.47 2.71 -13.50
C CYS A 233 3.95 2.52 -13.12
N GLY A 234 4.75 3.59 -13.14
CA GLY A 234 6.21 3.51 -13.11
C GLY A 234 6.89 3.52 -11.73
N ASN A 235 6.13 3.40 -10.63
CA ASN A 235 6.66 3.52 -9.26
C ASN A 235 7.61 4.74 -9.09
N SER A 236 7.09 5.93 -9.36
CA SER A 236 7.92 7.13 -9.48
C SER A 236 7.70 8.16 -8.38
N ALA A 237 6.73 7.94 -7.48
CA ALA A 237 6.46 8.83 -6.36
C ALA A 237 7.65 8.92 -5.37
N PHE A 238 8.53 7.92 -5.36
CA PHE A 238 9.60 7.79 -4.37
C PHE A 238 11.01 7.99 -4.92
N ARG A 239 11.18 8.44 -6.18
CA ARG A 239 12.51 8.59 -6.82
C ARG A 239 13.51 9.35 -5.95
N ASP A 240 13.07 10.45 -5.33
CA ASP A 240 13.92 11.27 -4.44
C ASP A 240 14.33 10.53 -3.16
N GLY A 241 13.47 9.64 -2.65
CA GLY A 241 13.72 8.86 -1.45
C GLY A 241 14.79 7.78 -1.64
N TYR A 242 14.98 7.31 -2.87
CA TYR A 242 15.97 6.28 -3.20
C TYR A 242 17.40 6.81 -3.41
N LYS A 243 17.58 8.12 -3.64
CA LYS A 243 18.87 8.69 -4.06
C LYS A 243 19.45 7.90 -5.25
N GLU A 244 20.60 7.24 -5.08
CA GLU A 244 21.28 6.45 -6.11
C GLU A 244 20.95 4.94 -6.03
N ASP A 245 20.22 4.48 -5.01
CA ASP A 245 20.00 3.04 -4.73
C ASP A 245 18.53 2.63 -4.98
N ALA A 246 18.00 3.02 -6.13
CA ALA A 246 16.64 2.65 -6.52
C ALA A 246 16.54 1.14 -6.83
N PRO A 247 15.52 0.44 -6.32
CA PRO A 247 15.28 -0.95 -6.66
C PRO A 247 15.01 -1.07 -8.17
N GLN A 248 15.60 -2.09 -8.80
CA GLN A 248 15.40 -2.37 -10.21
C GLN A 248 14.43 -3.53 -10.34
N GLN A 249 13.40 -3.34 -11.16
CA GLN A 249 12.51 -4.42 -11.56
C GLN A 249 13.26 -5.37 -12.50
N LYS A 250 13.44 -6.62 -12.09
CA LYS A 250 14.17 -7.65 -12.84
C LYS A 250 13.33 -8.90 -13.04
N ALA A 251 12.42 -9.19 -12.11
CA ALA A 251 11.65 -10.41 -12.09
C ALA A 251 10.47 -10.38 -13.06
N PHE A 252 9.94 -9.21 -13.36
CA PHE A 252 8.77 -9.00 -14.22
C PHE A 252 9.16 -8.11 -15.41
N GLU A 253 8.37 -8.18 -16.48
CA GLU A 253 8.51 -7.25 -17.60
C GLU A 253 8.39 -5.81 -17.10
N LYS A 254 9.06 -4.89 -17.79
CA LYS A 254 9.02 -3.47 -17.43
C LYS A 254 7.57 -2.98 -17.53
N ALA A 255 7.11 -2.27 -16.51
CA ALA A 255 5.79 -1.64 -16.53
C ALA A 255 5.65 -0.69 -17.75
N PRO A 256 4.45 -0.58 -18.33
CA PRO A 256 4.20 0.37 -19.41
C PRO A 256 4.39 1.81 -18.88
N GLU A 257 5.01 2.65 -19.70
CA GLU A 257 5.15 4.08 -19.41
C GLU A 257 3.90 4.81 -19.92
N TYR A 258 3.10 5.36 -19.00
CA TYR A 258 1.96 6.20 -19.35
C TYR A 258 2.16 7.62 -18.81
N PRO A 259 1.60 8.64 -19.46
CA PRO A 259 1.56 9.98 -18.89
C PRO A 259 0.94 9.94 -17.49
N GLY A 260 1.49 10.76 -16.60
CA GLY A 260 0.99 10.86 -15.23
C GLY A 260 -0.49 11.19 -15.16
N TYR A 261 -1.10 10.95 -13.99
CA TYR A 261 -2.54 11.18 -13.81
C TYR A 261 -2.95 12.64 -14.11
N LEU A 262 -2.11 13.61 -13.73
CA LEU A 262 -2.33 15.04 -14.00
C LEU A 262 -1.99 15.45 -15.45
N GLN A 263 -1.34 14.57 -16.22
CA GLN A 263 -0.97 14.82 -17.61
C GLN A 263 -2.08 14.37 -18.57
N LYS A 264 -2.05 14.92 -19.79
CA LYS A 264 -3.01 14.56 -20.85
C LYS A 264 -2.90 13.07 -21.21
N PRO A 265 -4.02 12.33 -21.28
CA PRO A 265 -4.00 10.93 -21.70
C PRO A 265 -3.49 10.73 -23.13
N THR A 266 -2.92 9.56 -23.43
CA THR A 266 -2.50 9.21 -24.81
C THR A 266 -3.65 8.75 -25.70
N TYR A 267 -4.73 8.25 -25.09
CA TYR A 267 -5.95 7.89 -25.80
C TYR A 267 -6.86 9.10 -25.97
N ASP A 268 -7.69 9.05 -27.02
CA ASP A 268 -8.69 10.09 -27.25
C ASP A 268 -9.74 9.99 -26.15
N SER A 269 -9.75 10.95 -25.23
CA SER A 269 -10.74 11.03 -24.13
C SER A 269 -12.13 11.46 -24.62
N GLY A 270 -12.33 11.52 -25.94
CA GLY A 270 -13.63 11.70 -26.57
C GLY A 270 -14.54 10.55 -26.18
N ASN A 271 -15.59 10.89 -25.42
CA ASN A 271 -16.79 10.11 -25.12
C ASN A 271 -16.85 8.73 -25.78
N GLY A 272 -17.10 7.70 -24.97
CA GLY A 272 -17.48 6.35 -25.39
C GLY A 272 -18.84 6.25 -26.11
N ASN A 273 -19.17 7.20 -26.98
CA ASN A 273 -19.98 6.99 -28.16
C ASN A 273 -19.01 7.16 -29.33
N GLY A 274 -18.65 6.05 -30.00
CA GLY A 274 -17.81 6.10 -31.19
C GLY A 274 -18.39 7.12 -32.16
N ASN A 275 -17.71 8.28 -32.26
CA ASN A 275 -18.07 9.29 -33.21
C ASN A 275 -17.60 8.75 -34.55
N ILE A 276 -18.47 7.98 -35.21
CA ILE A 276 -18.30 7.66 -36.62
C ILE A 276 -18.23 9.01 -37.30
N GLN A 277 -17.04 9.37 -37.80
CA GLN A 277 -16.88 10.60 -38.54
C GLN A 277 -17.62 10.40 -39.85
N LEU A 278 -18.85 10.93 -39.89
CA LEU A 278 -19.70 10.87 -41.07
C LEU A 278 -18.96 11.55 -42.23
N PRO A 279 -19.00 10.98 -43.44
CA PRO A 279 -18.51 11.65 -44.64
C PRO A 279 -19.10 13.07 -44.71
N ALA A 280 -18.31 14.03 -45.17
CA ALA A 280 -18.74 15.43 -45.21
C ALA A 280 -20.08 15.58 -45.94
N GLY A 281 -21.09 16.09 -45.23
CA GLY A 281 -22.46 16.29 -45.74
C GLY A 281 -23.46 15.18 -45.42
N MET A 282 -23.08 14.12 -44.70
CA MET A 282 -23.97 13.03 -44.31
C MET A 282 -24.42 13.19 -42.86
N ASN A 283 -25.72 13.06 -42.59
CA ASN A 283 -26.26 13.08 -41.22
C ASN A 283 -26.47 11.64 -40.67
N MET A 284 -26.85 11.54 -39.40
CA MET A 284 -27.01 10.23 -38.75
C MET A 284 -28.16 9.40 -39.35
N ASP A 285 -29.23 10.05 -39.80
CA ASP A 285 -30.39 9.37 -40.41
C ASP A 285 -30.01 8.76 -41.76
N ASP A 286 -29.15 9.44 -42.53
CA ASP A 286 -28.60 8.94 -43.79
C ASP A 286 -27.75 7.68 -43.58
N LEU A 287 -26.93 7.66 -42.53
CA LEU A 287 -26.10 6.51 -42.17
C LEU A 287 -26.94 5.32 -41.72
N VAL A 288 -27.93 5.56 -40.85
CA VAL A 288 -28.85 4.51 -40.37
C VAL A 288 -29.60 3.89 -41.54
N LYS A 289 -30.08 4.71 -42.48
CA LYS A 289 -30.76 4.23 -43.69
C LYS A 289 -29.84 3.39 -44.56
N MET A 290 -28.62 3.85 -44.82
CA MET A 290 -27.64 3.12 -45.64
C MET A 290 -27.27 1.75 -45.03
N ILE A 291 -27.06 1.69 -43.71
CA ILE A 291 -26.77 0.43 -43.01
C ILE A 291 -27.99 -0.50 -43.09
N THR A 292 -29.19 0.04 -42.87
CA THR A 292 -30.43 -0.74 -42.93
C THR A 292 -30.64 -1.34 -44.32
N ASP A 293 -30.43 -0.55 -45.38
CA ASP A 293 -30.56 -1.01 -46.77
C ASP A 293 -29.52 -2.10 -47.11
N GLN A 294 -28.28 -1.97 -46.63
CA GLN A 294 -27.25 -3.00 -46.81
C GLN A 294 -27.59 -4.30 -46.08
N VAL A 295 -28.08 -4.21 -44.84
CA VAL A 295 -28.46 -5.39 -44.04
C VAL A 295 -29.67 -6.09 -44.67
N VAL A 296 -30.70 -5.35 -45.07
CA VAL A 296 -31.89 -5.90 -45.74
C VAL A 296 -31.51 -6.57 -47.06
N SER A 297 -30.60 -5.98 -47.84
CA SER A 297 -30.08 -6.56 -49.07
C SER A 297 -29.28 -7.85 -48.83
N ALA A 298 -28.48 -7.89 -47.76
CA ALA A 298 -27.73 -9.08 -47.36
C ALA A 298 -28.62 -10.22 -46.81
N MET A 299 -29.76 -9.89 -46.22
CA MET A 299 -30.76 -10.84 -45.73
C MET A 299 -31.72 -11.36 -46.81
N GLY A 300 -31.71 -10.76 -48.00
CA GLY A 300 -32.56 -11.13 -49.15
C GLY A 300 -31.97 -12.18 -50.09
N LYS A 301 -30.99 -12.98 -49.65
CA LYS A 301 -30.47 -14.16 -50.36
C LYS A 301 -30.68 -15.44 -49.56
#